data_AF-A0AAE6TVE4-F1
#
_entry.id   AF-A0AAE6TVE4-F1
#
_cell.length_a   1.000
_cell.length_b   1.000
_cell.length_c   1.000
_cell.angle_alpha   90.00
_cell.angle_beta   90.00
_cell.angle_gamma   90.00
#
_symmetry.space_group_name_H-M   'P 1'
#
loop_
_entity.id
_entity.type
_entity.pdbx_description
1 polymer ?
#
loop_
_entity_poly.entity_id
_entity_poly.type
_entity_poly.pdbx_seq_one_letter_code
_entity_poly.pdbx_strand_id
1 'polypeptide(L)'
;MEEVFDLFGNPVEAGSGKPGRPRKVATPEDRNKVKMLLAVGWSNERIAAVLRMSLPTFRRNFFQELKIRPVARDMLDARRLELALAAAQAGNVGAMRQVDRLLDRFDQMEAERAYASRPKDQPESKEKLGKKVLDEVLALDADAALMKELDLETKGGGGNVRH
;
A
#
# COMPACT_ATOMS: atom_id res chain seq x y z
N MET A 1 47.54 9.04 -7.25
CA MET A 1 46.64 10.00 -7.90
C MET A 1 45.80 10.62 -6.80
N GLU A 2 45.79 11.93 -6.71
CA GLU A 2 45.00 12.65 -5.70
C GLU A 2 43.51 12.48 -6.03
N GLU A 3 42.74 11.88 -5.12
CA GLU A 3 41.31 11.68 -5.29
C GLU A 3 40.59 13.02 -5.13
N VAL A 4 40.05 13.56 -6.22
CA VAL A 4 39.27 14.79 -6.19
C VAL A 4 37.85 14.44 -5.76
N PHE A 5 37.33 15.06 -4.70
CA PHE A 5 35.96 14.85 -4.23
C PHE A 5 35.05 16.01 -4.64
N ASP A 6 33.76 15.71 -4.87
CA ASP A 6 32.74 16.73 -5.11
C ASP A 6 32.20 17.33 -3.81
N LEU A 7 31.29 18.32 -3.94
CA LEU A 7 30.66 19.03 -2.81
C LEU A 7 29.91 18.11 -1.84
N PHE A 8 29.58 16.89 -2.24
CA PHE A 8 28.88 15.91 -1.43
C PHE A 8 29.81 14.80 -0.94
N GLY A 9 31.14 14.99 -1.08
CA GLY A 9 32.16 14.04 -0.62
C GLY A 9 32.30 12.80 -1.50
N ASN A 10 31.81 12.81 -2.75
CA ASN A 10 31.95 11.65 -3.64
C ASN A 10 33.17 11.82 -4.54
N PRO A 11 33.92 10.75 -4.83
CA PRO A 11 35.05 10.81 -5.74
C PRO A 11 34.60 11.20 -7.15
N VAL A 12 35.29 12.18 -7.73
CA VAL A 12 35.15 12.61 -9.12
C VAL A 12 36.12 11.81 -9.97
N GLU A 13 35.57 10.93 -10.81
CA GLU A 13 36.40 10.15 -11.72
C GLU A 13 37.13 11.07 -12.72
N ALA A 14 38.44 10.86 -12.86
CA ALA A 14 39.27 11.56 -13.83
C ALA A 14 38.72 11.30 -15.25
N GLY A 15 38.25 12.36 -15.93
CA GLY A 15 37.69 12.27 -17.27
C GLY A 15 36.16 12.19 -17.36
N SER A 16 35.43 12.46 -16.28
CA SER A 16 33.98 12.68 -16.37
C SER A 16 33.67 13.78 -17.41
N GLY A 17 32.77 13.50 -18.36
CA GLY A 17 32.39 14.40 -19.45
C GLY A 17 33.28 14.38 -20.71
N LYS A 18 34.39 13.63 -20.73
CA LYS A 18 35.25 13.53 -21.93
C LYS A 18 34.77 12.43 -22.91
N PRO A 19 34.85 12.66 -24.24
CA PRO A 19 34.59 11.63 -25.25
C PRO A 19 35.49 10.40 -25.08
N GLY A 20 35.00 9.21 -25.43
CA GLY A 20 35.78 7.96 -25.37
C GLY A 20 35.82 7.28 -24.00
N ARG A 21 35.13 7.81 -22.98
CA ARG A 21 35.05 7.16 -21.66
C ARG A 21 34.47 5.73 -21.77
N PRO A 22 35.10 4.72 -21.15
CA PRO A 22 34.54 3.38 -21.06
C PRO A 22 33.13 3.38 -20.48
N ARG A 23 32.26 2.52 -21.00
CA ARG A 23 30.89 2.38 -20.46
C ARG A 23 30.98 1.88 -19.01
N LYS A 24 30.24 2.53 -18.10
CA LYS A 24 30.15 2.08 -16.70
C LYS A 24 29.64 0.64 -16.64
N VAL A 25 30.43 -0.25 -16.03
CA VAL A 25 30.08 -1.65 -15.78
C VAL A 25 29.40 -1.74 -14.42
N ALA A 26 28.32 -2.53 -14.33
CA ALA A 26 27.62 -2.74 -13.06
C ALA A 26 28.40 -3.71 -12.18
N THR A 27 28.90 -3.21 -11.06
CA THR A 27 29.59 -4.02 -10.04
C THR A 27 28.59 -4.87 -9.24
N PRO A 28 29.03 -5.94 -8.55
CA PRO A 28 28.16 -6.69 -7.63
C PRO A 28 27.55 -5.81 -6.54
N GLU A 29 28.31 -4.83 -6.04
CA GLU A 29 27.84 -3.87 -5.04
C GLU A 29 26.73 -2.97 -5.60
N ASP A 30 26.90 -2.45 -6.82
CA ASP A 30 25.85 -1.70 -7.49
C ASP A 30 24.58 -2.53 -7.65
N ARG A 31 24.70 -3.81 -8.02
CA ARG A 31 23.54 -4.71 -8.17
C ARG A 31 22.81 -4.90 -6.84
N ASN A 32 23.53 -5.13 -5.75
CA ASN A 32 22.93 -5.26 -4.42
C ASN A 32 22.24 -3.96 -3.99
N LYS A 33 22.87 -2.81 -4.24
CA LYS A 33 22.28 -1.49 -3.99
C LYS A 33 21.00 -1.29 -4.80
N VAL A 34 20.97 -1.66 -6.08
CA VAL A 34 19.77 -1.59 -6.92
C VAL A 34 18.65 -2.46 -6.38
N LYS A 35 18.93 -3.73 -6.04
CA LYS A 35 17.93 -4.64 -5.45
C LYS A 35 17.32 -4.06 -4.18
N MET A 36 18.15 -3.50 -3.29
CA MET A 36 17.69 -2.83 -2.09
C MET A 36 16.79 -1.62 -2.41
N LEU A 37 17.21 -0.74 -3.32
CA LEU A 37 16.43 0.45 -3.67
C LEU A 37 15.11 0.11 -4.38
N LEU A 38 15.07 -0.96 -5.17
CA LEU A 38 13.84 -1.49 -5.76
C LEU A 38 12.88 -2.01 -4.68
N ALA A 39 13.40 -2.71 -3.66
CA ALA A 39 12.60 -3.18 -2.54
C ALA A 39 12.01 -2.04 -1.68
N VAL A 40 12.71 -0.91 -1.58
CA VAL A 40 12.19 0.30 -0.93
C VAL A 40 11.10 0.98 -1.78
N GLY A 41 10.95 0.61 -3.06
CA GLY A 41 9.93 1.14 -3.96
C GLY A 41 10.37 2.35 -4.77
N TRP A 42 11.68 2.62 -4.88
CA TRP A 42 12.16 3.78 -5.63
C TRP A 42 11.90 3.64 -7.15
N SER A 43 11.81 4.78 -7.84
CA SER A 43 11.68 4.82 -9.29
C SER A 43 13.01 4.56 -9.99
N ASN A 44 12.95 4.05 -11.22
CA ASN A 44 14.16 3.76 -12.00
C ASN A 44 14.98 5.03 -12.29
N GLU A 45 14.33 6.18 -12.53
CA GLU A 45 15.06 7.45 -12.72
C GLU A 45 15.82 7.85 -11.45
N ARG A 46 15.17 7.73 -10.29
CA ARG A 46 15.78 8.07 -9.00
C ARG A 46 16.99 7.18 -8.70
N ILE A 47 16.86 5.88 -8.96
CA ILE A 47 17.97 4.93 -8.77
C ILE A 47 19.12 5.22 -9.75
N ALA A 48 18.80 5.49 -11.02
CA ALA A 48 19.81 5.84 -12.02
C ALA A 48 20.59 7.11 -11.64
N ALA A 49 19.90 8.12 -11.10
CA ALA A 49 20.51 9.35 -10.61
C ALA A 49 21.48 9.08 -9.44
N VAL A 50 21.09 8.24 -8.47
CA VAL A 50 21.98 7.82 -7.36
C VAL A 50 23.25 7.14 -7.88
N LEU A 51 23.14 6.35 -8.94
CA LEU A 51 24.27 5.65 -9.54
C LEU A 51 25.03 6.50 -10.57
N ARG A 52 24.68 7.78 -10.73
CA ARG A 52 25.28 8.72 -11.67
C ARG A 52 25.32 8.19 -13.10
N MET A 53 24.23 7.56 -13.54
CA MET A 53 24.10 7.02 -14.90
C MET A 53 22.79 7.44 -15.55
N SER A 54 22.78 7.47 -16.88
CA SER A 54 21.55 7.73 -17.62
C SER A 54 20.57 6.56 -17.50
N LEU A 55 19.28 6.87 -17.56
CA LEU A 55 18.21 5.87 -17.50
C LEU A 55 18.35 4.74 -18.55
N PRO A 56 18.73 5.01 -19.83
CA PRO A 56 18.95 3.93 -20.79
C PRO A 56 20.09 2.99 -20.39
N THR A 57 21.18 3.53 -19.83
CA THR A 57 22.32 2.74 -19.36
C THR A 57 21.92 1.88 -18.16
N PHE A 58 21.16 2.46 -17.23
CA PHE A 58 20.62 1.75 -16.07
C PHE A 58 19.74 0.56 -16.49
N ARG A 59 18.75 0.79 -17.36
CA ARG A 59 17.84 -0.27 -17.81
C ARG A 59 18.58 -1.41 -18.50
N ARG A 60 19.61 -1.11 -19.30
CA ARG A 60 20.43 -2.13 -19.95
C ARG A 60 21.26 -2.94 -18.96
N ASN A 61 21.92 -2.28 -18.01
CA ASN A 61 22.86 -2.94 -17.09
C ASN A 61 22.15 -3.74 -15.98
N PHE A 62 20.97 -3.28 -15.55
CA PHE A 62 20.22 -3.85 -14.42
C PHE A 62 18.89 -4.51 -14.84
N PHE A 63 18.78 -4.91 -16.11
CA PHE A 63 17.55 -5.51 -16.64
C PHE A 63 17.07 -6.73 -15.83
N GLN A 64 18.01 -7.56 -15.35
CA GLN A 64 17.65 -8.75 -14.56
C GLN A 64 17.14 -8.38 -13.16
N GLU A 65 17.75 -7.38 -12.52
CA GLU A 65 17.31 -6.86 -11.23
C GLU A 65 15.95 -6.19 -11.32
N LEU A 66 15.61 -5.55 -12.45
CA LEU A 66 14.30 -4.95 -12.62
C LEU A 66 13.16 -5.98 -12.61
N LYS A 67 13.43 -7.23 -13.00
CA LYS A 67 12.42 -8.31 -12.99
C LYS A 67 12.00 -8.71 -11.58
N ILE A 68 12.89 -8.56 -10.59
CA ILE A 68 12.58 -8.95 -9.20
C ILE A 68 11.71 -7.93 -8.48
N ARG A 69 11.39 -6.78 -9.10
CA ARG A 69 10.63 -5.70 -8.47
C ARG A 69 9.33 -6.13 -7.79
N PRO A 70 8.52 -7.06 -8.34
CA PRO A 70 7.28 -7.51 -7.68
C PRO A 70 7.52 -8.16 -6.32
N VAL A 71 8.64 -8.88 -6.17
CA VAL A 71 8.99 -9.65 -4.95
C VAL A 71 10.07 -8.97 -4.11
N ALA A 72 10.66 -7.88 -4.61
CA ALA A 72 11.82 -7.24 -3.98
C ALA A 72 11.49 -6.78 -2.56
N ARG A 73 10.26 -6.29 -2.33
CA ARG A 73 9.81 -5.87 -1.01
C ARG A 73 9.78 -7.03 -0.02
N ASP A 74 9.16 -8.14 -0.42
CA ASP A 74 9.06 -9.35 0.41
C ASP A 74 10.45 -9.91 0.72
N MET A 75 11.35 -9.93 -0.27
CA MET A 75 12.75 -10.34 -0.07
C MET A 75 13.48 -9.48 0.98
N LEU A 76 13.26 -8.16 0.97
CA LEU A 76 13.87 -7.25 1.93
C LEU A 76 13.32 -7.47 3.34
N ASP A 77 12.01 -7.62 3.46
CA ASP A 77 11.35 -7.85 4.75
C ASP A 77 11.75 -9.23 5.32
N ALA A 78 11.88 -10.27 4.48
CA ALA A 78 12.41 -11.57 4.86
C ALA A 78 13.87 -11.49 5.34
N ARG A 79 14.74 -10.80 4.60
CA ARG A 79 16.15 -10.61 4.99
C ARG A 79 16.28 -9.85 6.31
N ARG A 80 15.42 -8.86 6.54
CA ARG A 80 15.38 -8.12 7.81
C ARG A 80 15.00 -9.02 8.98
N LEU A 81 14.00 -9.90 8.79
CA LEU A 81 13.60 -10.87 9.81
C LEU A 81 14.73 -11.85 10.12
N GLU A 82 15.39 -12.39 9.10
CA GLU A 82 16.53 -13.32 9.26
C GLU A 82 17.65 -12.70 10.09
N LEU A 83 18.04 -11.46 9.80
CA LEU A 83 19.08 -10.74 10.56
C LEU A 83 18.65 -10.49 12.02
N ALA A 84 17.37 -10.13 12.23
CA ALA A 84 16.84 -9.92 13.57
C ALA A 84 16.81 -11.23 14.38
N LEU A 85 16.41 -12.35 13.76
CA LEU A 85 16.41 -13.68 14.39
C LEU A 85 17.83 -14.13 14.74
N ALA A 86 18.80 -13.97 13.85
CA ALA A 86 20.19 -14.32 14.12
C ALA A 86 20.75 -13.53 15.32
N ALA A 87 20.47 -12.22 15.40
CA ALA A 87 20.88 -11.42 16.54
C ALA A 87 20.13 -11.77 17.83
N ALA A 88 18.84 -12.14 17.73
CA ALA A 88 18.05 -12.60 18.87
C ALA A 88 18.57 -13.93 19.44
N GLN A 89 18.92 -14.87 18.56
CA GLN A 89 19.54 -16.14 18.95
C GLN A 89 20.89 -15.94 19.67
N ALA A 90 21.63 -14.88 19.32
CA ALA A 90 22.84 -14.47 20.03
C ALA A 90 22.57 -13.80 21.40
N GLY A 91 21.33 -13.75 21.87
CA GLY A 91 20.95 -13.20 23.18
C GLY A 91 20.69 -11.68 23.18
N ASN A 92 20.61 -11.03 22.01
CA ASN A 92 20.31 -9.60 21.96
C ASN A 92 18.80 -9.35 22.20
N VAL A 93 18.46 -8.89 23.40
CA VAL A 93 17.07 -8.56 23.79
C VAL A 93 16.43 -7.49 22.89
N GLY A 94 17.23 -6.54 22.38
CA GLY A 94 16.76 -5.54 21.42
C GLY A 94 16.34 -6.16 20.08
N ALA A 95 17.06 -7.20 19.64
CA ALA A 95 16.72 -7.96 18.45
C ALA A 95 15.48 -8.84 18.66
N MET A 96 15.31 -9.46 19.85
CA MET A 96 14.08 -10.20 20.20
C MET A 96 12.84 -9.31 20.05
N ARG A 97 12.85 -8.13 20.66
CA ARG A 97 11.76 -7.14 20.51
C ARG A 97 11.53 -6.71 19.06
N GLN A 98 12.60 -6.69 18.26
CA GLN A 98 12.50 -6.32 16.85
C GLN A 98 11.90 -7.45 16.00
N VAL A 99 12.12 -8.70 16.37
CA VAL A 99 11.45 -9.87 15.78
C VAL A 99 9.95 -9.81 16.10
N ASP A 100 9.59 -9.61 17.36
CA ASP A 100 8.17 -9.52 17.78
C ASP A 100 7.42 -8.47 16.95
N ARG A 101 7.97 -7.25 16.84
CA ARG A 101 7.38 -6.17 16.03
C ARG A 101 7.24 -6.51 14.54
N LEU A 102 8.15 -7.31 13.99
CA LEU A 102 8.09 -7.70 12.59
C LEU A 102 7.00 -8.75 12.38
N LEU A 103 6.89 -9.72 13.29
CA LEU A 103 5.84 -10.73 13.26
C LEU A 103 4.46 -10.07 13.40
N ASP A 104 4.28 -9.19 14.40
CA ASP A 104 3.03 -8.45 14.60
C ASP A 104 2.60 -7.69 13.33
N ARG A 105 3.56 -7.06 12.64
CA ARG A 105 3.28 -6.33 11.40
C ARG A 105 2.87 -7.26 10.26
N PHE A 106 3.47 -8.44 10.15
CA PHE A 106 3.09 -9.41 9.13
C PHE A 106 1.72 -10.00 9.41
N ASP A 107 1.40 -10.31 10.66
CA ASP A 107 0.08 -10.79 11.06
C ASP A 107 -1.01 -9.76 10.79
N GLN A 108 -0.73 -8.48 11.06
CA GLN A 108 -1.63 -7.37 10.70
C GLN A 108 -1.85 -7.29 9.18
N MET A 109 -0.79 -7.37 8.38
CA MET A 109 -0.88 -7.30 6.93
C MET A 109 -1.66 -8.49 6.35
N GLU A 110 -1.47 -9.70 6.88
CA GLU A 110 -2.23 -10.89 6.47
C GLU A 110 -3.70 -10.78 6.88
N ALA A 111 -3.99 -10.26 8.08
CA ALA A 111 -5.36 -9.97 8.48
C ALA A 111 -6.02 -8.95 7.53
N GLU A 112 -5.35 -7.84 7.19
CA GLU A 112 -5.85 -6.84 6.24
C GLU A 112 -6.12 -7.46 4.86
N ARG A 113 -5.23 -8.31 4.35
CA ARG A 113 -5.43 -9.05 3.09
C ARG A 113 -6.63 -9.98 3.17
N ALA A 114 -6.79 -10.71 4.27
CA ALA A 114 -7.94 -11.59 4.49
C ALA A 114 -9.26 -10.79 4.54
N TYR A 115 -9.28 -9.62 5.19
CA TYR A 115 -10.46 -8.74 5.18
C TYR A 115 -10.74 -8.13 3.81
N ALA A 116 -9.72 -7.71 3.07
CA ALA A 116 -9.87 -7.12 1.74
C ALA A 116 -10.33 -8.13 0.68
N SER A 117 -9.98 -9.41 0.85
CA SER A 117 -10.37 -10.51 -0.04
C SER A 117 -11.72 -11.14 0.30
N ARG A 118 -12.29 -10.86 1.48
CA ARG A 118 -13.68 -11.23 1.76
C ARG A 118 -14.59 -10.48 0.80
N PRO A 119 -15.49 -11.17 0.06
CA PRO A 119 -16.52 -10.49 -0.69
C PRO A 119 -17.29 -9.62 0.29
N LYS A 120 -17.36 -8.31 0.01
CA LYS A 120 -18.31 -7.46 0.71
C LYS A 120 -19.68 -8.07 0.44
N ASP A 121 -20.39 -8.46 1.49
CA ASP A 121 -21.84 -8.67 1.41
C ASP A 121 -22.41 -7.37 0.86
N GLN A 122 -22.60 -7.32 -0.46
CA GLN A 122 -23.35 -6.23 -1.06
C GLN A 122 -24.76 -6.41 -0.51
N PRO A 123 -25.31 -5.44 0.24
CA PRO A 123 -26.75 -5.43 0.39
C PRO A 123 -27.29 -5.46 -1.03
N GLU A 124 -28.11 -6.47 -1.34
CA GLU A 124 -28.73 -6.63 -2.65
C GLU A 124 -29.15 -5.26 -3.14
N SER A 125 -28.70 -4.88 -4.34
CA SER A 125 -29.10 -3.62 -4.92
C SER A 125 -30.62 -3.65 -5.03
N LYS A 126 -31.32 -3.06 -4.06
CA LYS A 126 -32.70 -2.65 -4.25
C LYS A 126 -32.67 -1.86 -5.54
N GLU A 127 -33.30 -2.40 -6.58
CA GLU A 127 -33.47 -1.74 -7.86
C GLU A 127 -33.75 -0.28 -7.55
N LYS A 128 -32.93 0.63 -8.08
CA LYS A 128 -33.12 2.05 -7.90
C LYS A 128 -34.40 2.42 -8.64
N LEU A 129 -35.55 2.20 -7.98
CA LEU A 129 -36.83 2.74 -8.37
C LEU A 129 -36.63 4.24 -8.58
N GLY A 130 -36.95 4.72 -9.78
CA GLY A 130 -36.75 6.12 -10.14
C GLY A 130 -37.42 7.01 -9.10
N LYS A 131 -36.84 8.20 -8.84
CA LYS A 131 -37.31 9.13 -7.78
C LYS A 131 -38.84 9.32 -7.74
N LYS A 132 -39.50 9.29 -8.91
CA LYS A 132 -40.95 9.37 -9.03
C LYS A 132 -41.72 8.22 -8.36
N VAL A 133 -41.24 6.98 -8.49
CA VAL A 133 -41.90 5.81 -7.91
C VAL A 133 -41.61 5.73 -6.41
N LEU A 134 -40.42 6.17 -5.99
CA LEU A 134 -40.12 6.30 -4.56
C LEU A 134 -41.03 7.33 -3.89
N ASP A 135 -41.23 8.50 -4.50
CA ASP A 135 -42.11 9.53 -3.95
C ASP A 135 -43.58 9.06 -3.86
N GLU A 136 -44.05 8.31 -4.87
CA GLU A 136 -45.40 7.74 -4.89
C GLU A 136 -45.59 6.64 -3.84
N VAL A 137 -44.62 5.74 -3.70
CA VAL A 137 -44.64 4.70 -2.65
C VAL A 137 -44.56 5.32 -1.26
N LEU A 138 -43.75 6.37 -1.08
CA LEU A 138 -43.61 7.05 0.20
C LEU A 138 -44.87 7.86 0.57
N ALA A 139 -45.55 8.42 -0.42
CA ALA A 139 -46.86 9.07 -0.24
C ALA A 139 -47.93 8.04 0.17
N LEU A 140 -47.99 6.89 -0.51
CA LEU A 140 -48.91 5.81 -0.18
C LEU A 140 -48.68 5.24 1.23
N ASP A 141 -47.42 5.07 1.63
CA ASP A 141 -47.07 4.60 2.99
C ASP A 141 -47.42 5.65 4.06
N ALA A 142 -47.24 6.95 3.76
CA ALA A 142 -47.63 8.03 4.65
C ALA A 142 -49.16 8.12 4.81
N ASP A 143 -49.91 7.98 3.72
CA ASP A 143 -51.38 7.97 3.73
C ASP A 143 -51.92 6.77 4.51
N ALA A 144 -51.29 5.59 4.37
CA ALA A 144 -51.64 4.40 5.12
C ALA A 144 -51.36 4.53 6.63
N ALA A 145 -50.26 5.20 7.00
CA ALA A 145 -49.95 5.49 8.40
C ALA A 145 -50.96 6.45 9.02
N LEU A 146 -51.34 7.51 8.30
CA LEU A 146 -52.34 8.50 8.73
C LEU A 146 -53.73 7.88 8.91
N MET A 147 -54.16 7.03 7.95
CA MET A 147 -55.43 6.29 8.04
C MET A 147 -55.48 5.37 9.26
N LYS A 148 -54.36 4.73 9.59
CA LYS A 148 -54.25 3.86 10.76
C LYS A 148 -54.34 4.63 12.07
N GLU A 149 -53.83 5.86 12.12
CA GLU A 149 -53.94 6.74 13.29
C GLU A 149 -55.38 7.23 13.50
N LEU A 150 -56.06 7.65 12.43
CA LEU A 150 -57.47 8.03 12.44
C LEU A 150 -58.39 6.87 12.88
N ASP A 151 -58.10 5.65 12.45
CA ASP A 151 -58.82 4.44 12.88
C ASP A 151 -58.64 4.13 14.38
N LEU A 152 -57.49 4.50 14.96
CA LEU A 152 -57.23 4.34 16.39
C LEU A 152 -57.95 5.44 17.21
N GLU A 153 -57.98 6.68 16.71
CA GLU A 153 -58.71 7.78 17.35
C GLU A 153 -60.24 7.59 17.33
N THR A 154 -60.78 7.11 16.21
CA THR A 154 -62.22 6.83 16.07
C THR A 154 -62.67 5.63 16.92
N LYS A 155 -61.79 4.62 17.12
CA LYS A 155 -62.04 3.51 18.05
C LYS A 155 -61.85 3.90 19.53
N GLY A 156 -61.01 4.90 19.83
CA GLY A 156 -60.82 5.44 21.18
C GLY A 156 -61.87 6.48 21.61
N GLY A 157 -62.50 7.17 20.66
CA GLY A 157 -63.43 8.28 20.90
C GLY A 157 -64.91 7.91 21.13
N GLY A 158 -65.26 6.62 21.10
CA GLY A 158 -66.65 6.15 21.26
C GLY A 158 -67.23 6.20 22.68
N GLY A 159 -66.49 6.69 23.66
CA GLY A 159 -66.93 6.74 25.06
C GLY A 159 -66.92 8.16 25.60
N ASN A 160 -68.12 8.76 25.69
CA ASN A 160 -68.52 9.86 26.58
C ASN A 160 -68.96 11.17 25.87
N VAL A 161 -70.20 11.18 25.39
CA VAL A 161 -71.01 12.41 25.35
C VAL A 161 -72.20 12.22 26.27
N ARG A 162 -72.22 13.00 27.36
CA ARG A 162 -73.29 13.10 28.36
C ARG A 162 -74.35 14.12 27.88
N HIS A 163 -75.58 13.85 28.33
CA HIS A 163 -76.84 14.59 28.23
C HIS A 163 -77.66 14.42 26.96
#